data_AF-A0AAE1JZA8-F1
#
_entry.id   AF-A0AAE1JZA8-F1
#
_cell.length_a   1.000
_cell.length_b   1.000
_cell.length_c   1.000
_cell.angle_alpha   90.00
_cell.angle_beta   90.00
_cell.angle_gamma   90.00
#
_symmetry.space_group_name_H-M   'P 1'
#
loop_
_entity.id
_entity.type
_entity.pdbx_description
1 polymer ?
#
loop_
_entity_poly.entity_id
_entity_poly.type
_entity_poly.pdbx_seq_one_letter_code
_entity_poly.pdbx_strand_id
1 'polypeptide(L)'
;MAVLSVIQIAPLRDAAVTCTNWLWGKADWEGLCNTLQQTPWSNILVGDINNQIYTFTCTLFKHQEQYIPCHSYTVKPLDQPWFGYQCRMAVDEKSRSWRL
;
A
#
# COMPACT_ATOMS: atom_id res chain seq x y z
N MET A 1 23.41 -14.49 45.46
CA MET A 1 23.76 -13.96 44.12
C MET A 1 22.75 -12.89 43.77
N ALA A 2 23.16 -11.64 43.62
CA ALA A 2 22.26 -10.53 43.30
C ALA A 2 22.25 -10.31 41.79
N VAL A 3 21.08 -10.45 41.15
CA VAL A 3 20.87 -10.08 39.75
C VAL A 3 20.61 -8.58 39.72
N LEU A 4 21.52 -7.80 39.15
CA LEU A 4 21.52 -6.34 39.26
C LEU A 4 20.61 -5.63 38.23
N SER A 5 20.05 -6.35 37.26
CA SER A 5 18.89 -5.95 36.44
C SER A 5 18.59 -7.03 35.40
N VAL A 6 17.30 -7.25 35.12
CA VAL A 6 16.83 -8.05 34.00
C VAL A 6 16.36 -7.08 32.93
N ILE A 7 17.08 -7.00 31.81
CA ILE A 7 16.66 -6.21 30.65
C ILE A 7 15.81 -7.13 29.77
N GLN A 8 14.51 -6.91 29.78
CA GLN A 8 13.62 -7.54 28.81
C GLN A 8 13.70 -6.80 27.49
N ILE A 9 14.61 -7.24 26.62
CA ILE A 9 14.62 -6.81 25.22
C ILE A 9 13.48 -7.56 24.54
N ALA A 10 12.28 -6.99 24.54
CA ALA A 10 11.26 -7.41 23.59
C ALA A 10 11.79 -7.03 22.20
N PRO A 11 11.97 -7.97 21.25
CA PRO A 11 12.18 -7.56 19.87
C PRO A 11 10.99 -6.68 19.51
N LEU A 12 11.25 -5.50 18.92
CA LEU A 12 10.21 -4.74 18.26
C LEU A 12 9.66 -5.70 17.21
N ARG A 13 8.56 -6.37 17.53
CA ARG A 13 7.85 -7.18 16.55
C ARG A 13 7.35 -6.14 15.58
N ASP A 14 7.97 -6.04 14.41
CA ASP A 14 7.41 -5.26 13.34
C ASP A 14 5.93 -5.65 13.24
N ALA A 15 5.03 -4.69 13.11
CA ALA A 15 3.63 -5.03 12.95
C ALA A 15 3.44 -5.64 11.56
N ALA A 16 2.39 -6.45 11.39
CA ALA A 16 1.98 -6.80 10.04
C ALA A 16 1.55 -5.51 9.32
N VAL A 17 2.11 -5.26 8.13
CA VAL A 17 1.84 -4.05 7.35
C VAL A 17 0.99 -4.39 6.14
N THR A 18 -0.02 -3.58 5.87
CA THR A 18 -0.78 -3.67 4.62
C THR A 18 0.01 -2.99 3.50
N CYS A 19 0.36 -3.74 2.48
CA CYS A 19 1.02 -3.25 1.29
C CYS A 19 0.06 -3.29 0.10
N THR A 20 0.10 -2.26 -0.74
CA THR A 20 -0.67 -2.19 -1.99
C THR A 20 0.26 -2.47 -3.17
N ASN A 21 -0.05 -3.51 -3.94
CA ASN A 21 0.63 -3.82 -5.19
C ASN A 21 -0.16 -3.25 -6.37
N TRP A 22 0.45 -2.34 -7.13
CA TRP A 22 -0.15 -1.67 -8.27
C TRP A 22 0.20 -2.39 -9.57
N LEU A 23 -0.82 -2.75 -10.35
CA LEU A 23 -0.65 -3.47 -11.61
C LEU A 23 -0.50 -2.49 -12.78
N TRP A 24 0.60 -1.75 -12.81
CA TRP A 24 0.89 -0.71 -13.81
C TRP A 24 0.77 -1.19 -15.27
N GLY A 25 1.09 -2.45 -15.55
CA GLY A 25 0.96 -3.04 -16.89
C GLY A 25 -0.49 -3.27 -17.34
N LYS A 26 -1.48 -3.11 -16.45
CA LYS A 26 -2.92 -3.23 -16.75
C LYS A 26 -3.66 -1.90 -16.54
N ALA A 27 -2.94 -0.81 -16.36
CA ALA A 27 -3.53 0.50 -16.15
C ALA A 27 -4.26 0.99 -17.41
N ASP A 28 -5.43 1.60 -17.22
CA ASP A 28 -6.09 2.40 -18.25
C ASP A 28 -5.47 3.81 -18.28
N TRP A 29 -4.35 3.92 -18.99
CA TRP A 29 -3.60 5.18 -19.10
C TRP A 29 -4.38 6.25 -19.84
N GLU A 30 -5.14 5.87 -20.86
CA GLU A 30 -5.93 6.81 -21.65
C GLU A 30 -7.07 7.40 -20.79
N GLY A 31 -7.80 6.55 -20.07
CA GLY A 31 -8.82 6.98 -19.12
C GLY A 31 -8.26 7.92 -18.05
N LEU A 32 -7.12 7.54 -17.43
CA LEU A 32 -6.45 8.38 -16.44
C LEU A 32 -6.05 9.74 -17.01
N CYS A 33 -5.38 9.77 -18.17
CA CYS A 33 -4.97 11.01 -18.82
C CYS A 33 -6.17 11.90 -19.14
N ASN A 34 -7.24 11.33 -19.71
CA ASN A 34 -8.46 12.06 -20.04
C ASN A 34 -9.11 12.66 -18.79
N THR A 35 -9.21 11.90 -17.70
CA THR A 35 -9.76 12.41 -16.44
C THR A 35 -8.91 13.51 -15.83
N LEU A 36 -7.57 13.37 -15.85
CA LEU A 36 -6.67 14.42 -15.35
C LEU A 36 -6.80 15.71 -16.17
N GLN A 37 -6.98 15.62 -17.49
CA GLN A 37 -7.20 16.79 -18.34
C GLN A 37 -8.55 17.47 -18.09
N GLN A 38 -9.60 16.69 -17.80
CA GLN A 38 -10.95 17.19 -17.53
C GLN A 38 -11.14 17.67 -16.08
N THR A 39 -10.20 17.36 -15.20
CA THR A 39 -10.27 17.78 -13.79
C THR A 39 -10.19 19.31 -13.70
N PRO A 40 -11.13 19.98 -13.01
CA PRO A 40 -11.16 21.43 -12.91
C PRO A 40 -10.14 21.94 -11.88
N TRP A 41 -8.84 21.82 -12.19
CA TRP A 41 -7.73 22.13 -11.30
C TRP A 41 -7.81 23.53 -10.71
N SER A 42 -8.20 24.53 -11.50
CA SER A 42 -8.37 25.92 -11.06
C SER A 42 -9.40 26.08 -9.94
N ASN A 43 -10.38 25.17 -9.86
CA ASN A 43 -11.48 25.26 -8.90
C ASN A 43 -11.18 24.47 -7.63
N ILE A 44 -10.28 23.48 -7.70
CA ILE A 44 -9.95 22.60 -6.57
C ILE A 44 -8.62 22.97 -5.90
N LEU A 45 -7.68 23.57 -6.64
CA LEU A 45 -6.40 24.01 -6.10
C LEU A 45 -6.53 25.45 -5.57
N VAL A 46 -7.21 25.58 -4.43
CA VAL A 46 -7.49 26.87 -3.78
C VAL A 46 -6.89 26.91 -2.37
N GLY A 47 -6.52 28.10 -1.91
CA GLY A 47 -5.94 28.33 -0.59
C GLY A 47 -4.41 28.40 -0.62
N ASP A 48 -3.77 28.09 0.50
CA ASP A 48 -2.32 28.09 0.61
C ASP A 48 -1.68 26.89 -0.11
N ILE A 49 -0.37 26.96 -0.33
CA ILE A 49 0.37 25.97 -1.10
C ILE A 49 0.31 24.56 -0.50
N ASN A 50 0.28 24.42 0.84
CA ASN A 50 0.22 23.10 1.46
C ASN A 50 -1.14 22.46 1.23
N ASN A 51 -2.22 23.24 1.35
CA ASN A 51 -3.57 22.78 1.06
C ASN A 51 -3.74 22.40 -0.42
N GLN A 52 -3.13 23.17 -1.33
CA GLN A 52 -3.13 22.84 -2.76
C GLN A 52 -2.38 21.54 -3.05
N ILE A 53 -1.17 21.34 -2.47
CA ILE A 53 -0.39 20.11 -2.63
C ILE A 53 -1.18 18.91 -2.10
N TYR A 54 -1.77 19.05 -0.92
CA TYR A 54 -2.60 18.00 -0.32
C TYR A 54 -3.78 17.65 -1.24
N THR A 55 -4.53 18.65 -1.70
CA THR A 55 -5.70 18.46 -2.56
C THR A 55 -5.33 17.86 -3.91
N PHE A 56 -4.23 18.32 -4.51
CA PHE A 56 -3.68 17.75 -5.74
C PHE A 56 -3.35 16.27 -5.55
N THR A 57 -2.60 15.95 -4.50
CA THR A 57 -2.12 14.59 -4.22
C THR A 57 -3.28 13.64 -3.94
N CYS A 58 -4.27 14.06 -3.13
CA CYS A 58 -5.46 13.27 -2.87
C CYS A 58 -6.28 13.03 -4.13
N THR A 59 -6.48 14.05 -4.96
CA THR A 59 -7.22 13.94 -6.22
C THR A 59 -6.51 13.00 -7.20
N LEU A 60 -5.18 13.14 -7.32
CA LEU A 60 -4.36 12.27 -8.16
C LEU A 60 -4.44 10.82 -7.72
N PHE A 61 -4.29 10.53 -6.42
CA PHE A 61 -4.40 9.17 -5.90
C PHE A 61 -5.79 8.58 -6.14
N LYS A 62 -6.85 9.37 -5.97
CA LYS A 62 -8.21 8.92 -6.25
C LYS A 62 -8.40 8.52 -7.72
N HIS A 63 -7.87 9.30 -8.65
CA HIS A 63 -7.90 8.93 -10.07
C HIS A 63 -7.02 7.70 -10.34
N GLN A 64 -5.84 7.63 -9.72
CA GLN A 64 -4.98 6.46 -9.84
C GLN A 64 -5.69 5.18 -9.39
N GLU A 65 -6.35 5.18 -8.24
CA GLU A 65 -7.14 4.04 -7.73
C GLU A 65 -8.26 3.61 -8.68
N GLN A 66 -8.84 4.56 -9.42
CA GLN A 66 -9.91 4.28 -10.37
C GLN A 66 -9.41 3.62 -11.66
N TYR A 67 -8.24 4.01 -12.15
CA TYR A 67 -7.73 3.60 -13.48
C TYR A 67 -6.61 2.56 -13.42
N ILE A 68 -6.02 2.33 -12.24
CA ILE A 68 -4.90 1.39 -12.07
C ILE A 68 -5.32 0.29 -11.11
N PRO A 69 -5.55 -0.93 -11.61
CA PRO A 69 -5.90 -2.05 -10.76
C PRO A 69 -4.84 -2.29 -9.69
N CYS A 70 -5.27 -2.50 -8.46
CA CYS A 70 -4.37 -2.79 -7.34
C CYS A 70 -4.87 -3.95 -6.48
N HIS A 71 -3.94 -4.59 -5.78
CA HIS A 71 -4.23 -5.61 -4.79
C HIS A 71 -3.51 -5.30 -3.48
N SER A 72 -4.26 -5.35 -2.39
CA SER A 72 -3.69 -5.19 -1.05
C SER A 72 -3.38 -6.56 -0.46
N TYR A 73 -2.24 -6.66 0.23
CA TYR A 73 -1.87 -7.84 0.99
C TYR A 73 -1.15 -7.46 2.27
N THR A 74 -1.26 -8.35 3.26
CA THR A 74 -0.59 -8.17 4.54
C THR A 74 0.76 -8.85 4.52
N VAL A 75 1.82 -8.06 4.64
CA VAL A 75 3.19 -8.55 4.85
C VAL A 75 3.36 -8.81 6.34
N LYS A 76 3.72 -10.04 6.68
CA LYS A 76 4.02 -10.40 8.07
C LYS A 76 5.43 -9.97 8.43
N PRO A 77 5.72 -9.77 9.73
CA PRO A 77 7.02 -9.27 10.20
C PRO A 77 8.20 -10.17 9.84
N LEU A 78 7.91 -11.46 9.64
CA LEU A 78 8.90 -12.48 9.30
C LEU A 78 8.82 -12.89 7.82
N ASP A 79 7.93 -12.26 7.04
CA ASP A 79 7.91 -12.48 5.59
C ASP A 79 9.20 -11.89 5.00
N GLN A 80 9.79 -12.59 4.03
CA GLN A 80 11.02 -12.12 3.41
C GLN A 80 10.76 -10.85 2.58
N PRO A 81 11.75 -9.95 2.40
CA PRO A 81 11.55 -8.70 1.64
C PRO A 81 11.14 -8.92 0.17
N TRP A 82 11.53 -10.05 -0.41
CA TRP A 82 11.16 -10.47 -1.77
C TRP A 82 9.84 -11.25 -1.81
N PHE A 83 9.20 -11.46 -0.66
CA PHE A 83 7.96 -12.23 -0.52
C PHE A 83 6.75 -11.37 -0.88
N GLY A 84 6.60 -11.13 -2.19
CA GLY A 84 5.51 -10.32 -2.74
C GLY A 84 4.16 -11.04 -2.77
N TYR A 85 3.15 -10.32 -3.29
CA TYR A 85 1.75 -10.76 -3.39
C TYR A 85 1.56 -12.20 -3.88
N GLN A 86 2.21 -12.57 -5.00
CA GLN A 86 2.06 -13.89 -5.61
C GLN A 86 2.60 -15.01 -4.71
N CYS A 87 3.72 -14.77 -4.04
CA CYS A 87 4.29 -15.72 -3.08
C CYS A 87 3.37 -15.90 -1.87
N ARG A 88 2.78 -14.80 -1.36
CA ARG A 88 1.79 -14.84 -0.28
C ARG A 88 0.57 -15.65 -0.66
N MET A 89 -0.01 -15.41 -1.85
CA MET A 89 -1.14 -16.19 -2.35
C MET A 89 -0.84 -17.68 -2.44
N ALA A 90 0.31 -18.05 -3.02
CA ALA A 90 0.70 -19.46 -3.16
C ALA A 90 0.89 -20.16 -1.80
N VAL A 91 1.48 -19.49 -0.81
CA VAL A 91 1.65 -20.06 0.53
C VAL A 91 0.31 -20.16 1.26
N ASP A 92 -0.58 -19.18 1.11
CA ASP A 92 -1.91 -19.22 1.72
C ASP A 92 -2.75 -20.34 1.11
N GLU A 93 -2.72 -20.51 -0.20
CA GLU A 93 -3.38 -21.61 -0.91
C GLU A 93 -2.84 -22.97 -0.45
N LYS A 94 -1.51 -23.14 -0.46
CA LYS A 94 -0.86 -24.34 0.10
C LYS A 94 -1.40 -24.60 1.51
N SER A 95 -1.36 -23.61 2.40
CA SER A 95 -1.77 -23.76 3.80
C SER A 95 -3.25 -24.15 3.96
N ARG A 96 -4.13 -23.74 3.04
CA ARG A 96 -5.54 -24.15 3.04
C ARG A 96 -5.69 -25.61 2.63
N SER A 97 -4.94 -26.06 1.62
CA SER A 97 -4.97 -27.46 1.16
C SER A 97 -4.51 -28.46 2.22
N TRP A 98 -3.57 -28.09 3.11
CA TRP A 98 -3.11 -28.95 4.21
C TRP A 98 -4.04 -28.99 5.43
N ARG A 99 -5.12 -28.19 5.44
CA ARG A 99 -6.12 -28.18 6.53
C ARG A 99 -7.38 -29.00 6.20
N LEU A 100 -7.44 -29.58 5.00
CA LEU A 100 -8.41 -30.61 4.60
C LEU A 100 -7.81 -31.99 4.89
#